data_AF-A0A8J8KQK1-F1
#
_entry.id   AF-A0A8J8KQK1-F1
#
_cell.length_a   1.000
_cell.length_b   1.000
_cell.length_c   1.000
_cell.angle_alpha   90.00
_cell.angle_beta   90.00
_cell.angle_gamma   90.00
#
_symmetry.space_group_name_H-M   'P 1'
#
loop_
_entity.id
_entity.type
_entity.pdbx_description
1 polymer ?
#
loop_
_entity_poly.entity_id
_entity_poly.type
_entity_poly.pdbx_seq_one_letter_code
_entity_poly.pdbx_strand_id
1 'polypeptide(L)'
;MKTAFKNFERINITLPNQTIKTIDRLAPKGRRSSLINEAVNFYVKKIGQTALRKKLQEGAMKRSRRDLDLAKDWFALENEVWQKSE
;
A
#
# COMPACT_ATOMS: atom_id res chain seq x y z
N MET A 1 30.81 27.00 -3.90
CA MET A 1 29.63 26.30 -4.47
C MET A 1 28.93 25.57 -3.34
N LYS A 2 27.66 25.87 -3.08
CA LYS A 2 26.87 25.32 -1.96
C LYS A 2 26.39 23.91 -2.33
N THR A 3 26.83 22.88 -1.62
CA THR A 3 26.32 21.52 -1.76
C THR A 3 25.06 21.35 -0.91
N ALA A 4 23.91 21.27 -1.58
CA ALA A 4 22.64 20.90 -0.99
C ALA A 4 22.63 19.42 -0.60
N PHE A 5 22.70 19.10 0.70
CA PHE A 5 22.38 17.77 1.23
C PHE A 5 21.14 17.85 2.13
N LYS A 6 19.99 17.65 1.46
CA LYS A 6 18.76 16.94 1.83
C LYS A 6 18.54 16.59 3.33
N ASN A 7 17.43 17.06 3.89
CA ASN A 7 16.91 16.86 5.26
C ASN A 7 17.06 15.43 5.82
N PHE A 8 18.04 15.20 6.69
CA PHE A 8 18.05 14.05 7.60
C PHE A 8 17.97 14.56 9.03
N GLU A 9 16.99 14.10 9.80
CA GLU A 9 16.91 14.38 11.24
C GLU A 9 17.50 13.22 12.04
N ARG A 10 18.35 13.54 13.02
CA ARG A 10 18.94 12.53 13.90
C ARG A 10 18.02 12.29 15.08
N ILE A 11 17.56 11.06 15.20
CA ILE A 11 16.76 10.58 16.33
C ILE A 11 17.51 9.48 17.08
N ASN A 12 17.34 9.44 18.40
CA ASN A 12 17.81 8.34 19.23
C ASN A 12 16.68 7.34 19.42
N ILE A 13 16.89 6.09 19.00
CA ILE A 13 15.90 5.02 19.14
C ILE A 13 16.55 3.81 19.80
N THR A 14 15.79 3.15 20.66
CA THR A 14 16.19 1.87 21.27
C THR A 14 15.56 0.75 20.47
N LEU A 15 16.37 -0.19 20.00
CA LEU A 15 15.92 -1.37 19.27
C LEU A 15 16.42 -2.64 19.96
N PRO A 16 15.68 -3.75 19.87
CA PRO A 16 16.16 -5.03 20.36
C PRO A 16 17.51 -5.41 19.74
N ASN A 17 18.38 -6.04 20.53
CA ASN A 17 19.72 -6.46 20.08
C ASN A 17 19.67 -7.32 18.82
N GLN A 18 18.64 -8.17 18.66
CA GLN A 18 18.43 -9.00 17.48
C GLN A 18 18.17 -8.17 16.21
N THR A 19 17.41 -7.08 16.34
CA THR A 19 17.12 -6.14 15.23
C THR A 19 18.39 -5.41 14.82
N ILE A 20 19.19 -4.94 15.78
CA ILE A 20 20.49 -4.31 15.49
C ILE A 20 21.42 -5.27 14.75
N LYS A 21 21.55 -6.53 15.20
CA LYS A 21 22.34 -7.56 14.49
C LYS A 21 21.85 -7.79 13.06
N THR A 22 20.53 -7.75 12.84
CA THR A 22 19.95 -7.92 11.51
C THR A 22 20.26 -6.73 10.61
N ILE A 23 20.14 -5.51 11.14
CA ILE A 23 20.53 -4.28 10.44
C ILE A 23 22.01 -4.33 10.07
N ASP A 24 22.88 -4.72 11.00
CA ASP A 24 24.33 -4.77 10.77
C ASP A 24 24.73 -5.80 9.71
N ARG A 25 24.02 -6.92 9.65
CA ARG A 25 24.21 -7.94 8.61
C ARG A 25 23.80 -7.44 7.22
N LEU A 26 22.72 -6.66 7.13
CA LEU A 26 22.14 -6.22 5.85
C LEU A 26 22.72 -4.88 5.37
N ALA A 27 23.16 -4.02 6.28
CA ALA A 27 23.66 -2.69 6.00
C ALA A 27 25.07 -2.54 6.58
N PRO A 28 26.13 -2.75 5.77
CA PRO A 28 27.49 -2.39 6.16
C PRO A 28 27.59 -0.88 6.49
N LYS A 29 28.70 -0.49 7.12
CA LYS A 29 28.90 0.85 7.73
C LYS A 29 28.39 1.98 6.83
N GLY A 30 27.61 2.88 7.42
CA GLY A 30 27.04 4.05 6.73
C GLY A 30 25.67 3.83 6.05
N ARG A 31 25.20 2.57 5.89
CA ARG A 31 23.91 2.29 5.25
C ARG A 31 22.74 2.04 6.20
N ARG A 32 22.97 2.07 7.52
CA ARG A 32 21.94 1.82 8.55
C ARG A 32 20.73 2.75 8.39
N SER A 33 20.95 4.06 8.28
CA SER A 33 19.86 5.05 8.14
C SER A 33 19.05 4.86 6.86
N SER A 34 19.72 4.48 5.76
CA SER A 34 19.05 4.18 4.50
C SER A 34 18.16 2.94 4.61
N LEU A 35 18.68 1.87 5.22
CA LEU A 35 17.92 0.65 5.45
C LEU A 35 16.71 0.89 6.36
N ILE A 36 16.89 1.65 7.45
CA ILE A 36 15.80 2.01 8.36
C ILE A 36 14.74 2.82 7.61
N ASN A 37 15.14 3.83 6.83
CA ASN A 37 14.21 4.62 6.03
C ASN A 37 13.42 3.76 5.03
N GLU A 38 14.09 2.83 4.33
CA GLU A 38 13.41 1.92 3.40
C GLU A 38 12.43 0.99 4.12
N ALA A 39 12.84 0.40 5.26
CA ALA A 39 11.99 -0.46 6.06
C ALA A 39 10.74 0.26 6.58
N VAL A 40 10.89 1.50 7.05
CA VAL A 40 9.75 2.33 7.51
C VAL A 40 8.80 2.61 6.35
N ASN A 41 9.32 3.05 5.20
CA ASN A 41 8.49 3.35 4.02
C ASN A 41 7.75 2.09 3.52
N PHE A 42 8.44 0.95 3.48
CA PHE A 42 7.84 -0.33 3.12
C PHE A 42 6.70 -0.70 4.09
N TYR A 43 6.94 -0.59 5.39
CA TYR A 43 5.96 -0.94 6.41
C TYR A 43 4.72 -0.04 6.36
N VAL A 44 4.90 1.28 6.24
CA VAL A 44 3.81 2.25 6.11
C VAL A 44 2.98 1.96 4.84
N LYS A 45 3.65 1.73 3.71
CA LYS A 45 2.97 1.37 2.45
C LYS A 45 2.16 0.08 2.60
N LYS A 46 2.71 -0.93 3.27
CA LYS A 46 2.04 -2.22 3.49
C LYS A 46 0.80 -2.06 4.38
N ILE A 47 0.89 -1.32 5.48
CA ILE A 47 -0.26 -1.01 6.33
C ILE A 47 -1.33 -0.26 5.54
N GLY A 48 -0.93 0.77 4.80
CA GLY A 48 -1.86 1.57 3.98
C GLY A 48 -2.63 0.71 2.98
N GLN A 49 -1.94 -0.21 2.29
CA GLN A 49 -2.59 -1.16 1.37
C GLN A 49 -3.57 -2.08 2.06
N THR A 50 -3.24 -2.62 3.25
CA THR A 50 -4.15 -3.49 4.01
C THR A 50 -5.39 -2.72 4.46
N ALA A 51 -5.21 -1.51 4.98
CA ALA A 51 -6.32 -0.64 5.36
C ALA A 51 -7.21 -0.27 4.17
N LEU A 52 -6.61 0.03 3.01
CA LEU A 52 -7.34 0.32 1.78
C LEU A 52 -8.16 -0.88 1.30
N ARG A 53 -7.57 -2.09 1.28
CA ARG A 53 -8.29 -3.32 0.92
C ARG A 53 -9.51 -3.54 1.81
N LYS A 54 -9.36 -3.34 3.13
CA LYS A 54 -10.46 -3.45 4.08
C LYS A 54 -11.59 -2.47 3.77
N LYS A 55 -11.25 -1.19 3.54
CA LYS A 55 -12.24 -0.15 3.18
C LYS A 55 -12.94 -0.45 1.85
N LEU A 56 -12.21 -0.96 0.86
CA LEU A 56 -12.79 -1.36 -0.42
C LEU A 56 -13.79 -2.52 -0.26
N GLN A 57 -13.42 -3.53 0.53
CA GLN A 57 -14.29 -4.67 0.83
C GLN A 57 -15.56 -4.22 1.55
N GLU A 58 -15.44 -3.41 2.62
CA GLU A 58 -16.58 -2.86 3.34
C GLU A 58 -17.48 -2.02 2.44
N GLY A 59 -16.88 -1.19 1.58
CA GLY A 59 -17.60 -0.39 0.60
C GLY A 59 -18.37 -1.25 -0.41
N ALA A 60 -17.75 -2.29 -0.96
CA ALA A 60 -18.41 -3.22 -1.89
C ALA A 60 -19.57 -3.95 -1.21
N MET A 61 -19.38 -4.46 0.02
CA MET A 61 -20.45 -5.11 0.78
C MET A 61 -21.62 -4.16 1.05
N LYS A 62 -21.34 -2.92 1.49
CA LYS A 62 -22.37 -1.91 1.76
C LYS A 62 -23.18 -1.54 0.51
N ARG A 63 -22.55 -1.55 -0.66
CA ARG A 63 -23.18 -1.17 -1.93
C ARG A 63 -23.76 -2.34 -2.71
N SER A 64 -23.45 -3.58 -2.32
CA SER A 64 -23.79 -4.83 -3.01
C SER A 64 -25.22 -4.90 -3.55
N ARG A 65 -26.22 -4.54 -2.75
CA ARG A 65 -27.63 -4.56 -3.19
C ARG A 65 -27.88 -3.58 -4.34
N ARG A 66 -27.46 -2.32 -4.19
CA ARG A 66 -27.64 -1.29 -5.23
C ARG A 66 -26.90 -1.69 -6.50
N ASP A 67 -25.68 -2.18 -6.35
CA ASP A 67 -24.82 -2.55 -7.47
C ASP A 67 -25.41 -3.77 -8.22
N LEU A 68 -26.03 -4.71 -7.49
CA LEU A 68 -26.76 -5.85 -8.08
C LEU A 68 -28.05 -5.42 -8.79
N ASP A 69 -28.83 -4.54 -8.19
CA ASP A 69 -30.08 -4.05 -8.78
C ASP A 69 -29.77 -3.28 -10.08
N LEU A 70 -28.76 -2.40 -10.05
CA LEU A 70 -28.28 -1.70 -11.24
C LEU A 70 -27.80 -2.66 -12.33
N ALA A 71 -27.03 -3.69 -11.98
CA ALA A 71 -26.56 -4.67 -12.95
C ALA A 71 -27.73 -5.42 -13.63
N LYS A 72 -28.78 -5.75 -12.87
CA LYS A 72 -29.99 -6.39 -13.43
C LYS A 72 -30.74 -5.48 -14.39
N ASP A 73 -30.88 -4.20 -14.05
CA ASP A 73 -31.57 -3.22 -14.90
C ASP A 73 -30.86 -3.06 -16.26
N TRP A 74 -29.53 -3.10 -16.27
CA TRP A 74 -28.73 -2.94 -17.47
C TRP A 74 -28.55 -4.22 -18.29
N PHE A 75 -28.67 -5.40 -17.65
CA PHE A 75 -28.47 -6.71 -18.28
C PHE A 75 -29.41 -6.95 -19.48
N ALA A 76 -30.65 -6.45 -19.43
CA ALA A 76 -31.59 -6.60 -20.54
C ALA A 76 -31.10 -5.89 -21.82
N LEU A 77 -30.54 -4.68 -21.67
CA LEU A 77 -30.05 -3.87 -22.78
C LEU A 77 -28.76 -4.44 -23.38
N GLU A 78 -27.87 -4.98 -22.54
CA GLU A 78 -26.61 -5.58 -23.00
C GLU A 78 -26.82 -6.88 -23.79
N ASN A 79 -27.74 -7.76 -23.33
CA ASN A 79 -28.03 -9.02 -24.04
C ASN A 79 -28.55 -8.80 -25.46
N GLU A 80 -29.41 -7.79 -25.67
CA GLU A 80 -29.95 -7.49 -27.00
C GLU A 80 -28.89 -6.98 -27.97
N VAL A 81 -27.86 -6.29 -27.48
CA VAL A 81 -26.75 -5.79 -28.30
C VAL A 81 -25.77 -6.91 -28.62
N TRP A 82 -25.46 -7.77 -27.65
CA TRP A 82 -24.54 -8.90 -27.84
C TRP A 82 -25.06 -9.92 -28.85
N GLN A 83 -26.37 -10.26 -28.80
CA GLN A 83 -26.99 -11.18 -29.76
C GLN A 83 -27.10 -10.63 -31.19
N LYS A 84 -27.04 -9.30 -31.37
CA LYS A 84 -27.10 -8.68 -32.71
C LYS A 84 -25.73 -8.54 -33.37
N SER A 85 -24.65 -8.79 -32.63
CA SER A 85 -23.28 -8.70 -33.13
C SER A 85 -22.65 -10.06 -33.52
N GLU A 86 -23.36 -11.16 -33.31
CA GLU A 86 -23.08 -12.49 -33.91
C GLU A 86 -23.84 -12.67 -35.24
#